data_AF-A0A843E865-F1
#
_entry.id   AF-A0A843E865-F1
#
_cell.length_a   1.000
_cell.length_b   1.000
_cell.length_c   1.000
_cell.angle_alpha   90.00
_cell.angle_beta   90.00
_cell.angle_gamma   90.00
#
_symmetry.space_group_name_H-M   'P 1'
#
loop_
_entity.id
_entity.type
_entity.pdbx_description
1 polymer ?
#
loop_
_entity_poly.entity_id
_entity_poly.type
_entity_poly.pdbx_seq_one_letter_code
_entity_poly.pdbx_strand_id
1 'polypeptide(L)' 'NFLNTILNEIEELVYYAPEYRTSPPYITIPVVESGIPTIVYETYSYEPMERTYDLSEKLVQVIDNLKF' A
#
# COMPACT_ATOMS: atom_id res chain seq x y z
N ASN A 1 -0.85 12.33 -7.88
CA ASN A 1 -0.22 11.65 -6.72
C ASN A 1 -0.78 10.22 -6.73
N PHE A 2 0.06 9.21 -6.98
CA PHE A 2 -0.37 7.81 -7.13
C PHE A 2 -1.13 7.29 -5.91
N LEU A 3 -0.74 7.71 -4.70
CA LEU A 3 -1.44 7.33 -3.48
C LEU A 3 -2.91 7.78 -3.50
N ASN A 4 -3.17 9.03 -3.87
CA ASN A 4 -4.54 9.54 -3.92
C ASN A 4 -5.37 8.81 -4.99
N THR A 5 -4.77 8.45 -6.12
CA THR A 5 -5.45 7.64 -7.14
C THR A 5 -5.84 6.28 -6.58
N ILE A 6 -4.91 5.58 -5.92
CA ILE A 6 -5.16 4.27 -5.31
C ILE A 6 -6.30 4.35 -4.27
N LEU A 7 -6.24 5.34 -3.36
CA LEU A 7 -7.24 5.49 -2.30
C LEU A 7 -8.63 5.88 -2.83
N ASN A 8 -8.71 6.54 -3.99
CA ASN A 8 -10.00 6.88 -4.61
C ASN A 8 -10.63 5.68 -5.34
N GLU A 9 -9.83 4.73 -5.83
CA GLU A 9 -10.31 3.52 -6.51
C GLU A 9 -10.65 2.39 -5.53
N ILE A 10 -10.09 2.43 -4.31
CA ILE A 10 -10.32 1.42 -3.26
C ILE A 10 -10.71 2.15 -1.97
N GLU A 11 -11.99 2.50 -1.85
CA GLU A 11 -12.54 3.29 -0.74
C GLU A 11 -12.30 2.67 0.64
N GLU A 12 -12.06 1.36 0.70
CA GLU A 12 -11.83 0.66 1.97
C GLU A 12 -10.38 0.77 2.47
N LEU A 13 -9.46 1.28 1.64
CA LEU A 13 -8.08 1.55 2.05
C LEU A 13 -7.97 2.96 2.63
N VAL A 14 -7.11 3.09 3.63
CA VAL A 14 -6.78 4.37 4.25
C VAL A 14 -5.28 4.57 4.28
N TYR A 15 -4.83 5.80 4.11
CA TYR A 15 -3.45 6.14 4.40
C TYR A 15 -3.23 6.12 5.91
N TYR A 16 -2.29 5.31 6.37
CA TYR A 16 -1.90 5.22 7.77
C TYR A 16 -0.39 5.39 7.91
N ALA A 17 0.02 6.31 8.79
CA ALA A 17 1.42 6.55 9.12
C ALA A 17 1.54 6.73 10.65
N PRO A 18 1.83 5.65 11.40
CA PRO A 18 2.02 5.77 12.84
C PRO A 18 3.25 6.62 13.15
N GLU A 19 3.23 7.29 14.31
CA GLU A 19 4.34 8.13 14.78
C GLU A 19 5.65 7.33 14.88
N TYR A 20 5.56 6.06 15.28
CA TYR A 20 6.70 5.16 15.37
C TYR A 20 6.60 4.05 14.32
N ARG A 21 7.64 3.96 13.48
CA ARG A 21 7.81 2.92 12.45
C ARG A 21 9.24 2.44 12.43
N THR A 22 9.44 1.12 12.48
CA THR A 22 10.77 0.50 12.46
C THR A 22 11.21 0.07 11.07
N SER A 23 10.27 -0.25 10.17
CA SER A 23 10.57 -0.74 8.81
C SER A 23 11.13 0.30 7.83
N PRO A 24 10.75 1.60 7.87
CA PRO A 24 11.20 2.56 6.86
C PRO A 24 12.71 2.67 6.68
N PRO A 25 13.54 2.80 7.73
CA PRO A 25 14.99 2.94 7.55
C PRO A 25 15.68 1.71 6.95
N TYR A 26 15.07 0.53 7.03
CA TYR A 26 15.69 -0.72 6.54
C TYR A 26 15.14 -1.18 5.20
N ILE A 27 13.90 -0.81 4.85
CA ILE A 27 13.20 -1.32 3.67
C ILE A 27 12.70 -0.16 2.82
N THR A 28 11.73 0.61 3.31
CA THR A 28 11.00 1.55 2.45
C THR A 28 11.88 2.69 1.94
N ILE A 29 12.72 3.29 2.80
CA ILE A 29 13.56 4.43 2.43
C ILE A 29 14.63 4.00 1.40
N PRO A 30 15.43 2.92 1.63
CA PRO A 30 16.41 2.48 0.63
C PRO A 30 15.80 2.16 -0.75
N VAL A 31 14.60 1.57 -0.80
CA VAL A 31 13.94 1.25 -2.08
C VAL A 31 13.47 2.51 -2.79
N VAL A 32 12.88 3.47 -2.08
CA VAL A 32 12.49 4.77 -2.66
C VAL A 32 13.71 5.54 -3.16
N GLU A 33 14.81 5.56 -2.39
CA GLU A 33 16.07 6.21 -2.78
C GLU A 33 16.73 5.56 -4.00
N SER A 34 16.43 4.28 -4.29
CA SER A 34 16.87 3.61 -5.51
C SER A 34 16.08 4.00 -6.77
N GLY A 35 15.09 4.90 -6.63
CA GLY A 35 14.25 5.37 -7.73
C GLY A 35 13.05 4.47 -8.02
N ILE A 36 12.74 3.53 -7.13
CA ILE A 36 11.59 2.61 -7.25
C ILE A 36 10.43 3.17 -6.44
N PRO A 37 9.31 3.58 -7.07
CA PRO A 37 8.10 3.96 -6.35
C PRO A 37 7.64 2.80 -5.44
N THR A 38 7.46 3.09 -4.15
CA THR A 38 7.19 2.07 -3.14
C THR A 38 6.01 2.46 -2.26
N ILE A 39 5.18 1.46 -1.93
CA ILE A 39 4.06 1.54 -1.00
C ILE A 39 4.20 0.38 -0.01
N VAL A 40 3.90 0.63 1.26
CA VAL A 40 3.71 -0.43 2.26
C VAL A 40 2.20 -0.65 2.41
N TYR A 41 1.76 -1.87 2.18
CA TYR A 41 0.39 -2.31 2.39
C TYR A 41 0.34 -3.19 3.63
N GLU A 42 -0.42 -2.78 4.64
CA GLU A 42 -0.56 -3.50 5.92
C GLU A 42 -2.02 -3.90 6.12
N THR A 43 -2.20 -5.08 6.68
CA THR A 43 -3.52 -5.63 7.02
C THR A 43 -3.61 -5.93 8.51
N TYR A 44 -4.84 -6.04 9.02
CA TYR A 44 -5.04 -6.44 10.41
C TYR A 44 -4.65 -7.90 10.61
N SER A 45 -3.93 -8.20 11.68
CA SER A 45 -3.48 -9.57 11.97
C SER A 45 -4.61 -10.60 12.17
N TYR A 46 -5.84 -10.12 12.42
CA TYR A 46 -7.01 -10.96 12.74
C TYR A 46 -8.21 -10.69 11.83
N GLU A 47 -8.02 -10.17 10.62
CA GLU A 47 -9.12 -10.07 9.66
C GLU A 47 -9.44 -11.41 8.98
N PRO A 48 -10.66 -11.62 8.46
CA PRO A 48 -10.98 -12.80 7.65
C PRO A 48 -10.08 -12.87 6.40
N MET A 49 -9.57 -14.06 6.10
CA MET A 49 -8.69 -14.28 4.93
C MET A 49 -9.32 -13.83 3.60
N GLU A 50 -10.64 -13.99 3.47
CA GLU A 50 -11.38 -13.53 2.28
C GLU A 50 -11.26 -12.01 2.09
N ARG A 51 -11.21 -11.24 3.19
CA ARG A 51 -11.04 -9.79 3.14
C ARG A 51 -9.61 -9.40 2.74
N THR A 52 -8.61 -10.07 3.30
CA THR A 52 -7.21 -9.89 2.87
C THR A 52 -7.07 -10.16 1.38
N TYR A 53 -7.64 -11.26 0.91
CA TYR A 53 -7.57 -11.65 -0.50
C TYR A 53 -8.25 -10.61 -1.41
N ASP A 54 -9.51 -10.26 -1.14
CA ASP A 54 -10.28 -9.26 -1.90
C ASP A 54 -9.53 -7.92 -2.01
N LEU A 55 -9.04 -7.37 -0.89
CA LEU A 55 -8.35 -6.08 -0.91
C LEU A 55 -6.98 -6.14 -1.59
N SER A 56 -6.25 -7.25 -1.43
CA SER A 56 -4.96 -7.44 -2.10
C SER A 56 -5.11 -7.57 -3.61
N GLU A 57 -6.14 -8.27 -4.08
CA GLU A 57 -6.45 -8.40 -5.51
C GLU A 57 -6.85 -7.04 -6.11
N LYS A 58 -7.75 -6.30 -5.44
CA LYS A 58 -8.11 -4.92 -5.85
C LYS A 58 -6.89 -4.02 -5.94
N LEU A 59 -5.98 -4.09 -4.96
CA LEU A 59 -4.77 -3.29 -4.93
C LEU A 59 -3.86 -3.58 -6.14
N VAL A 60 -3.61 -4.87 -6.44
CA VAL A 60 -2.82 -5.28 -7.60
C VAL A 60 -3.47 -4.79 -8.90
N GLN A 61 -4.77 -4.99 -9.05
CA GLN A 61 -5.51 -4.54 -10.24
C GLN A 61 -5.42 -3.03 -10.44
N VAL A 62 -5.55 -2.22 -9.38
CA VAL A 62 -5.42 -0.76 -9.48
C VAL A 62 -4.01 -0.36 -9.85
N ILE A 63 -2.99 -0.96 -9.23
CA ILE A 63 -1.57 -0.67 -9.50
C ILE A 63 -1.21 -1.00 -10.95
N ASP A 64 -1.62 -2.15 -11.46
CA ASP A 64 -1.34 -2.59 -12.84
C ASP A 64 -1.94 -1.66 -13.90
N ASN A 65 -2.99 -0.91 -13.52
CA ASN A 65 -3.68 0.04 -14.40
C ASN A 65 -3.27 1.50 -14.16
N LEU A 66 -2.32 1.78 -13.26
CA LEU A 66 -1.81 3.14 -13.06
C LEU A 66 -1.09 3.64 -14.33
N LYS A 67 -1.45 4.86 -14.76
CA LYS A 67 -0.78 5.54 -15.87
C LYS A 67 0.31 6.47 -15.32
N PHE A 68 1.55 6.22 -15.74
CA PHE A 68 2.75 6.97 -15.35
C PHE A 68 3.00 8.17 -16.25
#